data_AF-A0A6A4X080-F1
#
_entry.id   AF-A0A6A4X080-F1
#
_cell.length_a   1.000
_cell.length_b   1.000
_cell.length_c   1.000
_cell.angle_alpha   90.00
_cell.angle_beta   90.00
_cell.angle_gamma   90.00
#
_symmetry.space_group_name_H-M   'P 1'
#
loop_
_entity.id
_entity.type
_entity.pdbx_description
1 polymer ?
#
loop_
_entity_poly.entity_id
_entity_poly.type
_entity_poly.pdbx_seq_one_letter_code
_entity_poly.pdbx_strand_id
1 'polypeptide(L)'
;MRSRGDGPAAAAWQEGSGHPLLAGYMDMVRLFCALCKDHHALEFQHGDGDHWHDWTTIYRRADAIPDDYDDEGKQVVVGICAMEKKSGSRPMKEILTRLEEFEYIKCLIFPEHVILKEPVENWPLCDCLISFHSKGFPLEKAIQYSQLRKPFIINNLQMQYTLQDRRMVYRLLEREGIDLPRFAILDRDAPDFVEERDFLESDDVVEINGITFNKPFVEKPVSAEDHNIYIYYPSSAGGGSQRLFRKVAEIGSRSSVYSPESRLRRTGSYIYENFMPTDGTDVKVRRGRRGPPATGH
;
A
#
# COMPACT_ATOMS: atom_id res chain seq x y z
N MET A 1 -42.41 24.68 27.30
CA MET A 1 -41.01 25.12 27.44
C MET A 1 -40.10 23.90 27.30
N ARG A 2 -39.19 23.95 26.32
CA ARG A 2 -38.06 23.03 26.02
C ARG A 2 -38.40 21.61 25.54
N SER A 3 -38.65 21.49 24.22
CA SER A 3 -38.37 20.28 23.45
C SER A 3 -36.85 20.11 23.30
N ARG A 4 -36.32 18.96 23.70
CA ARG A 4 -34.93 18.54 23.44
C ARG A 4 -34.83 18.18 21.95
N GLY A 5 -33.94 18.87 21.24
CA GLY A 5 -33.60 18.51 19.86
C GLY A 5 -32.66 17.31 19.87
N ASP A 6 -33.08 16.25 19.19
CA ASP A 6 -32.22 15.13 18.85
C ASP A 6 -31.18 15.60 17.82
N GLY A 7 -29.93 15.71 18.26
CA GLY A 7 -28.79 15.84 17.35
C GLY A 7 -28.53 14.50 16.64
N PRO A 8 -27.92 14.50 15.44
CA PRO A 8 -27.69 13.27 14.70
C PRO A 8 -26.78 12.34 15.50
N ALA A 9 -27.23 11.09 15.65
CA ALA A 9 -26.54 10.04 16.37
C ALA A 9 -25.14 9.81 15.78
N ALA A 10 -24.11 10.14 16.56
CA ALA A 10 -22.74 9.75 16.26
C ALA A 10 -22.64 8.22 16.32
N ALA A 11 -22.61 7.56 15.16
CA ALA A 11 -22.35 6.13 15.06
C ALA A 11 -20.98 5.83 15.67
N ALA A 12 -20.97 5.09 16.78
CA ALA A 12 -19.78 4.59 17.43
C ALA A 12 -19.20 3.45 16.58
N TRP A 13 -18.07 3.71 15.92
CA TRP A 13 -17.35 2.72 15.14
C TRP A 13 -16.58 1.76 16.06
N GLN A 14 -17.05 0.52 16.16
CA GLN A 14 -16.34 -0.59 16.78
C GLN A 14 -15.50 -1.37 15.75
N GLU A 15 -14.23 -1.54 16.13
CA GLU A 15 -13.21 -2.53 15.75
C GLU A 15 -12.91 -2.96 14.30
N GLY A 16 -11.61 -3.09 14.08
CA GLY A 16 -10.96 -3.55 12.86
C GLY A 16 -9.54 -2.98 12.78
N SER A 17 -8.69 -3.38 13.73
CA SER A 17 -7.25 -3.09 13.74
C SER A 17 -6.65 -3.44 12.37
N GLY A 18 -6.20 -2.43 11.65
CA GLY A 18 -5.74 -2.59 10.28
C GLY A 18 -4.82 -1.45 9.89
N HIS A 19 -3.53 -1.62 10.20
CA HIS A 19 -2.45 -0.85 9.61
C HIS A 19 -2.50 -0.93 8.06
N PRO A 20 -2.04 0.09 7.33
CA PRO A 20 -1.68 -0.03 5.91
C PRO A 20 -0.36 -0.81 5.77
N LEU A 21 -0.36 -2.08 6.17
CA LEU A 21 0.83 -2.94 6.26
C LEU A 21 0.88 -4.06 5.22
N LEU A 22 0.02 -4.03 4.21
CA LEU A 22 -0.24 -5.23 3.40
C LEU A 22 -0.38 -4.94 1.90
N ALA A 23 0.16 -3.82 1.41
CA ALA A 23 0.36 -3.64 -0.03
C ALA A 23 1.47 -4.59 -0.56
N GLY A 24 2.27 -5.17 0.34
CA GLY A 24 3.32 -6.13 0.01
C GLY A 24 2.94 -7.62 0.13
N TYR A 25 1.66 -7.94 0.29
CA TYR A 25 1.30 -9.25 0.83
C TYR A 25 1.23 -10.41 -0.18
N MET A 26 1.81 -10.29 -1.39
CA MET A 26 1.18 -10.88 -2.58
C MET A 26 2.04 -11.56 -3.65
N ASP A 27 3.21 -12.09 -3.33
CA ASP A 27 3.99 -12.91 -4.29
C ASP A 27 4.46 -14.28 -3.76
N MET A 28 4.05 -14.68 -2.55
CA MET A 28 4.49 -15.96 -1.94
C MET A 28 3.94 -17.22 -2.63
N VAL A 29 2.73 -17.18 -3.20
CA VAL A 29 2.13 -18.32 -3.93
C VAL A 29 2.77 -18.50 -5.32
N ARG A 30 3.45 -17.47 -5.84
CA ARG A 30 4.20 -17.55 -7.11
C ARG A 30 5.64 -18.02 -6.91
N LEU A 31 6.27 -17.64 -5.80
CA LEU A 31 7.50 -18.29 -5.32
C LEU A 31 7.29 -19.82 -5.28
N PHE A 32 6.13 -20.25 -4.79
CA PHE A 32 5.71 -21.66 -4.81
C PHE A 32 5.57 -22.26 -6.24
N CYS A 33 4.91 -21.58 -7.20
CA CYS A 33 4.77 -22.12 -8.56
C CYS A 33 6.07 -22.07 -9.40
N ALA A 34 6.95 -21.12 -9.13
CA ALA A 34 8.23 -20.96 -9.84
C ALA A 34 9.31 -21.92 -9.30
N LEU A 35 9.22 -22.31 -8.02
CA LEU A 35 10.19 -23.21 -7.38
C LEU A 35 9.77 -24.69 -7.38
N CYS A 36 8.47 -25.03 -7.53
CA CYS A 36 7.96 -26.37 -7.23
C CYS A 36 7.17 -27.08 -8.34
N LYS A 37 7.44 -26.91 -9.65
CA LYS A 37 6.81 -27.80 -10.66
C LYS A 37 7.80 -28.42 -11.64
N ASP A 38 8.21 -29.64 -11.30
CA ASP A 38 8.07 -30.86 -12.11
C ASP A 38 8.22 -30.72 -13.63
N HIS A 39 9.39 -31.14 -14.11
CA HIS A 39 9.66 -32.15 -15.16
C HIS A 39 8.72 -32.43 -16.37
N HIS A 40 7.58 -31.78 -16.58
CA HIS A 40 6.77 -31.99 -17.80
C HIS A 40 6.18 -30.69 -18.36
N ALA A 41 6.73 -30.32 -19.52
CA ALA A 41 6.23 -29.44 -20.58
C ALA A 41 4.89 -28.69 -20.32
N LEU A 42 4.96 -27.36 -20.27
CA LEU A 42 3.86 -26.48 -20.66
C LEU A 42 4.35 -25.60 -21.81
N GLU A 43 4.12 -26.05 -23.04
CA GLU A 43 4.13 -25.18 -24.21
C GLU A 43 3.00 -24.15 -24.07
N PHE A 44 3.33 -22.86 -24.14
CA PHE A 44 2.34 -21.82 -24.40
C PHE A 44 2.81 -20.97 -25.57
N GLN A 45 1.97 -20.97 -26.62
CA GLN A 45 2.17 -20.23 -27.86
C GLN A 45 2.24 -18.72 -27.60
N HIS A 46 3.20 -18.10 -28.28
CA HIS A 46 3.47 -16.67 -28.27
C HIS A 46 2.35 -15.88 -28.96
N GLY A 47 1.97 -14.75 -28.35
CA GLY A 47 1.36 -13.60 -29.01
C GLY A 47 2.23 -12.38 -28.69
N ASP A 48 2.67 -11.68 -29.73
CA ASP A 48 3.85 -10.82 -29.78
C ASP A 48 3.84 -9.58 -28.88
N GLY A 49 5.05 -9.21 -28.42
CA GLY A 49 5.44 -7.81 -28.19
C GLY A 49 5.59 -7.35 -26.75
N ASP A 50 6.62 -7.81 -26.05
CA ASP A 50 7.60 -6.96 -25.34
C ASP A 50 8.64 -7.83 -24.63
N HIS A 51 9.89 -7.37 -24.66
CA HIS A 51 11.10 -8.17 -24.42
C HIS A 51 11.27 -8.56 -22.94
N TRP A 52 10.61 -9.64 -22.51
CA TRP A 52 10.87 -10.35 -21.26
C TRP A 52 11.98 -11.38 -21.47
N HIS A 53 12.85 -11.53 -20.47
CA HIS A 53 14.04 -12.40 -20.54
C HIS A 53 13.70 -13.82 -21.03
N ASP A 54 14.46 -14.26 -22.03
CA ASP A 54 14.37 -15.59 -22.64
C ASP A 54 14.70 -16.67 -21.61
N TRP A 55 13.67 -17.41 -21.19
CA TRP A 55 13.78 -18.52 -20.25
C TRP A 55 14.59 -19.70 -20.82
N THR A 56 14.73 -19.83 -22.14
CA THR A 56 15.41 -20.99 -22.74
C THR A 56 16.92 -20.99 -22.51
N THR A 57 17.53 -19.83 -22.29
CA THR A 57 18.97 -19.72 -22.04
C THR A 57 19.37 -20.20 -20.65
N ILE A 58 18.46 -20.18 -19.67
CA ILE A 58 18.68 -20.74 -18.32
C ILE A 58 18.54 -22.27 -18.35
N TYR A 59 17.52 -22.80 -19.03
CA TYR A 59 17.29 -24.24 -19.15
C TYR A 59 18.41 -24.97 -19.91
N ARG A 60 18.93 -24.39 -21.01
CA ARG A 60 19.97 -25.04 -21.82
C ARG A 60 21.32 -25.18 -21.09
N ARG A 61 21.49 -24.51 -19.94
CA ARG A 61 22.68 -24.62 -19.08
C ARG A 61 22.50 -25.67 -17.97
N ALA A 62 21.26 -26.08 -17.69
CA ALA A 62 20.92 -27.11 -16.72
C ALA A 62 20.97 -28.53 -17.33
N ASP A 63 20.64 -28.68 -18.62
CA ASP A 63 20.65 -29.99 -19.31
C ASP A 63 22.05 -30.59 -19.57
N ALA A 64 23.12 -29.94 -19.12
CA ALA A 64 24.51 -30.35 -19.34
C ALA A 64 25.27 -30.70 -18.05
N ILE A 65 24.58 -30.81 -16.90
CA ILE A 65 25.21 -31.17 -15.63
C ILE A 65 25.04 -32.68 -15.43
N PRO A 66 26.12 -33.48 -15.35
CA PRO A 66 26.03 -34.92 -15.10
C PRO A 66 25.36 -35.23 -13.75
N ASP A 67 24.57 -36.31 -13.71
CA ASP A 67 23.78 -36.85 -12.58
C ASP A 67 24.62 -37.32 -11.36
N ASP A 68 25.60 -36.55 -10.90
CA ASP A 68 26.48 -36.95 -9.79
C ASP A 68 26.81 -35.79 -8.84
N TYR A 69 25.79 -35.06 -8.38
CA TYR A 69 25.93 -34.04 -7.34
C TYR A 69 25.10 -34.39 -6.10
N ASP A 70 25.81 -34.63 -4.98
CA ASP A 70 25.28 -34.63 -3.61
C ASP A 70 24.41 -33.37 -3.37
N ASP A 71 23.09 -33.56 -3.31
CA ASP A 71 22.12 -32.50 -2.96
C ASP A 71 22.01 -32.39 -1.43
N GLU A 72 23.06 -31.87 -0.79
CA GLU A 72 22.95 -31.37 0.58
C GLU A 72 22.10 -30.09 0.60
N GLY A 73 20.76 -30.24 0.64
CA GLY A 73 19.81 -29.35 1.30
C GLY A 73 19.96 -27.84 1.08
N LYS A 74 20.03 -27.35 -0.16
CA LYS A 74 20.04 -25.90 -0.43
C LYS A 74 18.69 -25.26 -0.04
N GLN A 75 18.70 -24.48 1.05
CA GLN A 75 17.55 -23.69 1.48
C GLN A 75 17.49 -22.34 0.75
N VAL A 76 16.29 -21.95 0.32
CA VAL A 76 15.98 -20.62 -0.21
C VAL A 76 15.87 -19.63 0.95
N VAL A 77 16.71 -18.60 0.93
CA VAL A 77 16.74 -17.55 1.94
C VAL A 77 15.80 -16.41 1.57
N VAL A 78 14.77 -16.20 2.39
CA VAL A 78 13.82 -15.09 2.27
C VAL A 78 14.23 -13.95 3.22
N GLY A 79 14.78 -12.88 2.64
CA GLY A 79 15.17 -11.67 3.34
C GLY A 79 13.98 -10.76 3.64
N ILE A 80 13.80 -10.39 4.90
CA ILE A 80 12.78 -9.43 5.36
C ILE A 80 13.47 -8.10 5.65
N CYS A 81 13.34 -7.14 4.75
CA CYS A 81 13.95 -5.82 4.85
C CYS A 81 12.87 -4.75 5.09
N ALA A 82 12.58 -4.50 6.36
CA ALA A 82 11.64 -3.47 6.81
C ALA A 82 12.03 -2.98 8.21
N MET A 83 11.50 -1.81 8.61
CA MET A 83 11.70 -1.27 9.97
C MET A 83 11.24 -2.27 11.04
N GLU A 84 11.90 -2.28 12.20
CA GLU A 84 11.70 -3.24 13.30
C GLU A 84 10.26 -3.25 13.81
N LYS A 85 9.63 -2.07 13.89
CA LYS A 85 8.21 -1.95 14.23
C LYS A 85 7.29 -2.78 13.32
N LYS A 86 7.72 -3.05 12.09
CA LYS A 86 6.97 -3.81 11.09
C LYS A 86 7.43 -5.26 11.03
N SER A 87 8.74 -5.50 10.92
CA SER A 87 9.30 -6.85 10.86
C SER A 87 9.08 -7.64 12.16
N GLY A 88 9.10 -6.97 13.32
CA GLY A 88 8.80 -7.55 14.62
C GLY A 88 7.33 -7.54 15.03
N SER A 89 6.42 -7.09 14.16
CA SER A 89 4.98 -7.02 14.48
C SER A 89 4.37 -8.42 14.64
N ARG A 90 3.34 -8.56 15.49
CA ARG A 90 2.64 -9.84 15.68
C ARG A 90 2.19 -10.46 14.36
N PRO A 91 1.55 -9.74 13.42
CA PRO A 91 1.18 -10.30 12.12
C PRO A 91 2.39 -10.78 11.31
N MET A 92 3.52 -10.08 11.37
CA MET A 92 4.72 -10.52 10.65
C MET A 92 5.28 -11.82 11.25
N LYS A 93 5.46 -11.87 12.58
CA LYS A 93 5.95 -13.08 13.27
C LYS A 93 5.11 -14.31 12.92
N GLU A 94 3.79 -14.17 12.93
CA GLU A 94 2.85 -15.22 12.54
C GLU A 94 3.06 -15.72 11.10
N ILE A 95 3.37 -14.84 10.14
CA ILE A 95 3.68 -15.25 8.77
C ILE A 95 5.01 -15.97 8.72
N LEU A 96 6.05 -15.41 9.34
CA LEU A 96 7.40 -15.97 9.30
C LEU A 96 7.41 -17.37 9.92
N THR A 97 6.73 -17.57 11.04
CA THR A 97 6.57 -18.90 11.64
C THR A 97 5.94 -19.90 10.66
N ARG A 98 4.92 -19.50 9.89
CA ARG A 98 4.30 -20.37 8.87
C ARG A 98 5.19 -20.59 7.64
N LEU A 99 6.08 -19.65 7.31
CA LEU A 99 7.04 -19.81 6.22
C LEU A 99 8.18 -20.73 6.59
N GLU A 100 8.58 -20.73 7.86
CA GLU A 100 9.63 -21.62 8.39
C GLU A 100 9.14 -23.06 8.62
N GLU A 101 7.84 -23.34 8.48
CA GLU A 101 7.31 -24.71 8.42
C GLU A 101 7.75 -25.46 7.15
N PHE A 102 8.20 -24.74 6.10
CA PHE A 102 8.71 -25.33 4.87
C PHE A 102 10.21 -25.63 5.00
N GLU A 103 10.59 -26.89 4.87
CA GLU A 103 11.97 -27.37 5.09
C GLU A 103 13.02 -26.68 4.19
N TYR A 104 12.60 -26.23 3.00
CA TYR A 104 13.46 -25.56 2.02
C TYR A 104 13.50 -24.03 2.16
N ILE A 105 12.78 -23.44 3.12
CA ILE A 105 12.71 -21.98 3.28
C ILE A 105 13.34 -21.57 4.60
N LYS A 106 14.25 -20.60 4.53
CA LYS A 106 14.83 -19.94 5.69
C LYS A 106 14.50 -18.45 5.67
N CYS A 107 13.85 -17.95 6.72
CA CYS A 107 13.59 -16.52 6.84
C CYS A 107 14.79 -15.82 7.49
N LEU A 108 15.13 -14.62 7.00
CA LEU A 108 16.20 -13.79 7.54
C LEU A 108 15.73 -12.34 7.68
N ILE A 109 15.54 -11.87 8.91
CA ILE A 109 15.17 -10.48 9.16
C ILE A 109 16.43 -9.61 9.15
N PHE A 110 16.46 -8.59 8.30
CA PHE A 110 17.58 -7.66 8.26
C PHE A 110 17.54 -6.77 9.51
N PRO A 111 18.62 -6.69 10.29
CA PRO A 111 18.62 -5.84 11.48
C PRO A 111 18.41 -4.36 11.12
N GLU A 112 17.58 -3.64 11.89
CA GLU A 112 17.26 -2.23 11.56
C GLU A 112 18.50 -1.34 11.53
N HIS A 113 19.46 -1.56 12.44
CA HIS A 113 20.71 -0.80 12.44
C HIS A 113 21.52 -1.02 11.16
N VAL A 114 21.50 -2.21 10.56
CA VAL A 114 22.13 -2.52 9.26
C VAL A 114 21.42 -1.77 8.14
N ILE A 115 20.08 -1.85 8.11
CA ILE A 115 19.25 -1.15 7.12
C ILE A 115 19.55 0.36 7.15
N LEU A 116 19.64 0.96 8.32
CA LEU A 116 19.82 2.40 8.47
C LEU A 116 21.27 2.84 8.24
N LYS A 117 22.24 2.19 8.88
CA LYS A 117 23.61 2.72 9.03
C LYS A 117 24.62 2.08 8.08
N GLU A 118 24.48 0.79 7.78
CA GLU A 118 25.48 0.07 6.98
C GLU A 118 25.25 0.29 5.48
N PRO A 119 26.32 0.33 4.66
CA PRO A 119 26.19 0.38 3.21
C PRO A 119 25.59 -0.94 2.67
N VAL A 120 24.94 -0.89 1.51
CA VAL A 120 24.11 -2.01 0.99
C VAL A 120 24.91 -3.27 0.66
N GLU A 121 26.21 -3.12 0.43
CA GLU A 121 27.17 -4.20 0.22
C GLU A 121 27.29 -5.09 1.47
N ASN A 122 27.12 -4.52 2.66
CA ASN A 122 27.24 -5.21 3.95
C ASN A 122 25.92 -5.83 4.42
N TRP A 123 24.84 -5.66 3.67
CA TRP A 123 23.55 -6.22 4.05
C TRP A 123 23.54 -7.75 3.86
N PRO A 124 22.73 -8.48 4.64
CA PRO A 124 22.67 -9.94 4.52
C PRO A 124 22.24 -10.37 3.12
N LEU A 125 22.74 -11.51 2.65
CA LEU A 125 22.33 -12.08 1.36
C LEU A 125 20.99 -12.81 1.49
N CYS A 126 20.19 -12.77 0.43
CA CYS A 126 18.95 -13.51 0.30
C CYS A 126 18.68 -13.84 -1.17
N ASP A 127 17.94 -14.91 -1.42
CA ASP A 127 17.48 -15.31 -2.75
C ASP A 127 16.19 -14.59 -3.13
N CYS A 128 15.37 -14.29 -2.12
CA CYS A 128 14.08 -13.62 -2.24
C CYS A 128 14.01 -12.47 -1.24
N LEU A 129 13.52 -11.29 -1.65
CA LEU A 129 13.41 -10.11 -0.82
C LEU A 129 11.95 -9.68 -0.64
N ILE A 130 11.51 -9.64 0.62
CA ILE A 130 10.27 -8.97 1.05
C ILE A 130 10.69 -7.66 1.71
N SER A 131 10.34 -6.55 1.07
CA SER A 131 10.68 -5.23 1.58
C SER A 131 9.58 -4.23 1.29
N PHE A 132 9.26 -3.40 2.29
CA PHE A 132 8.18 -2.42 2.19
C PHE A 132 8.46 -1.19 3.05
N HIS A 133 8.16 -0.03 2.47
CA HIS A 133 8.36 1.27 3.06
C HIS A 133 7.43 1.48 4.26
N SER A 134 7.97 2.14 5.27
CA SER A 134 7.22 2.79 6.33
C SER A 134 8.03 3.99 6.83
N LYS A 135 7.41 4.88 7.61
CA LYS A 135 8.09 6.06 8.15
C LYS A 135 9.49 5.73 8.71
N GLY A 136 10.52 6.35 8.12
CA GLY A 136 11.94 6.18 8.49
C GLY A 136 12.71 5.13 7.68
N PHE A 137 12.06 4.38 6.79
CA PHE A 137 12.70 3.35 5.98
C PHE A 137 13.45 3.95 4.77
N PRO A 138 14.73 3.61 4.55
CA PRO A 138 15.51 4.11 3.43
C PRO A 138 15.22 3.30 2.16
N LEU A 139 14.09 3.60 1.49
CA LEU A 139 13.64 2.89 0.28
C LEU A 139 14.70 2.88 -0.83
N GLU A 140 15.43 3.99 -1.01
CA GLU A 140 16.51 4.10 -2.00
C GLU A 140 17.60 3.05 -1.76
N LYS A 141 18.01 2.82 -0.49
CA LYS A 141 19.00 1.79 -0.17
C LYS A 141 18.47 0.38 -0.47
N ALA A 142 17.18 0.12 -0.23
CA ALA A 142 16.58 -1.16 -0.59
C ALA A 142 16.60 -1.39 -2.11
N ILE A 143 16.37 -0.34 -2.91
CA ILE A 143 16.47 -0.40 -4.37
C ILE A 143 17.91 -0.68 -4.79
N GLN A 144 18.89 0.06 -4.24
CA GLN A 144 20.32 -0.17 -4.50
C GLN A 144 20.75 -1.60 -4.15
N TYR A 145 20.32 -2.12 -2.99
CA TYR A 145 20.54 -3.51 -2.60
C TYR A 145 19.94 -4.48 -3.63
N SER A 146 18.71 -4.24 -4.09
CA SER A 146 18.06 -5.10 -5.09
C SER A 146 18.79 -5.11 -6.44
N GLN A 147 19.35 -3.97 -6.86
CA GLN A 147 20.13 -3.87 -8.09
C GLN A 147 21.49 -4.57 -7.97
N LEU A 148 22.12 -4.46 -6.81
CA LEU A 148 23.42 -5.06 -6.50
C LEU A 148 23.32 -6.59 -6.40
N ARG A 149 22.34 -7.10 -5.63
CA ARG A 149 22.23 -8.52 -5.27
C ARG A 149 21.25 -9.30 -6.14
N LYS A 150 20.37 -8.62 -6.87
CA LYS A 150 19.36 -9.20 -7.78
C LYS A 150 18.51 -10.34 -7.18
N PRO A 151 18.00 -10.22 -5.94
CA PRO A 151 17.09 -11.23 -5.39
C PRO A 151 15.74 -11.20 -6.12
N PHE A 152 14.95 -12.26 -5.99
CA PHE A 152 13.56 -12.26 -6.42
C PHE A 152 12.75 -11.29 -5.55
N ILE A 153 12.17 -10.25 -6.16
CA ILE A 153 11.49 -9.17 -5.45
C ILE A 153 9.98 -9.47 -5.34
N ILE A 154 9.50 -9.73 -4.13
CA ILE A 154 8.07 -9.97 -3.84
C ILE A 154 7.25 -8.68 -3.94
N ASN A 155 7.86 -7.54 -3.60
CA ASN A 155 7.20 -6.25 -3.60
C ASN A 155 7.99 -5.26 -4.42
N ASN A 156 7.43 -4.86 -5.56
CA ASN A 156 8.07 -3.87 -6.42
C ASN A 156 8.44 -2.63 -5.61
N LEU A 157 9.74 -2.41 -5.42
CA LEU A 157 10.28 -1.35 -4.59
C LEU A 157 9.99 0.03 -5.19
N GLN A 158 10.11 0.16 -6.51
CA GLN A 158 9.89 1.43 -7.21
C GLN A 158 8.43 1.90 -7.08
N MET A 159 7.48 0.98 -7.17
CA MET A 159 6.06 1.27 -7.00
C MET A 159 5.73 1.83 -5.61
N GLN A 160 6.58 1.63 -4.61
CA GLN A 160 6.35 2.16 -3.27
C GLN A 160 6.52 3.68 -3.19
N TYR A 161 7.25 4.31 -4.12
CA TYR A 161 7.22 5.78 -4.25
C TYR A 161 5.87 6.26 -4.80
N THR A 162 5.31 5.53 -5.76
CA THR A 162 3.96 5.84 -6.31
C THR A 162 2.92 5.77 -5.19
N LEU A 163 3.00 4.77 -4.30
CA LEU A 163 2.07 4.58 -3.19
C LEU A 163 2.14 5.70 -2.12
N GLN A 164 3.22 6.50 -2.08
CA GLN A 164 3.37 7.59 -1.11
C GLN A 164 2.67 8.88 -1.55
N ASP A 165 2.31 9.01 -2.83
CA ASP A 165 1.63 10.18 -3.39
C ASP A 165 0.25 9.77 -3.90
N ARG A 166 -0.82 10.28 -3.27
CA ARG A 166 -2.19 9.95 -3.64
C ARG A 166 -2.53 10.37 -5.07
N ARG A 167 -1.90 11.42 -5.60
CA ARG A 167 -2.11 11.86 -7.00
C ARG A 167 -1.63 10.78 -7.96
N MET A 168 -0.47 10.19 -7.68
CA MET A 168 0.10 9.10 -8.47
C MET A 168 -0.73 7.82 -8.35
N VAL A 169 -1.23 7.51 -7.16
CA VAL A 169 -2.16 6.40 -6.95
C VAL A 169 -3.44 6.58 -7.76
N TYR A 170 -4.05 7.77 -7.73
CA TYR A 170 -5.31 8.03 -8.45
C TYR A 170 -5.10 7.92 -9.96
N ARG A 171 -4.04 8.52 -10.51
CA ARG A 171 -3.68 8.38 -11.93
C ARG A 171 -3.49 6.92 -12.35
N LEU A 172 -2.86 6.12 -11.49
CA LEU A 172 -2.69 4.70 -11.74
C LEU A 172 -4.04 3.99 -11.78
N LEU A 173 -4.91 4.22 -10.80
CA LEU A 173 -6.23 3.61 -10.74
C LEU A 173 -7.10 4.00 -11.96
N GLU A 174 -7.09 5.28 -12.36
CA GLU A 174 -7.79 5.75 -13.56
C GLU A 174 -7.27 5.07 -14.83
N ARG A 175 -5.94 4.97 -14.98
CA ARG A 175 -5.31 4.31 -16.13
C ARG A 175 -5.69 2.84 -16.24
N GLU A 176 -5.82 2.15 -15.11
CA GLU A 176 -6.25 0.75 -15.05
C GLU A 176 -7.78 0.58 -15.14
N GLY A 177 -8.54 1.67 -15.31
CA GLY A 177 -10.00 1.62 -15.42
C GLY A 177 -10.72 1.21 -14.13
N ILE A 178 -10.12 1.50 -12.97
CA ILE A 178 -10.72 1.22 -11.66
C ILE A 178 -11.59 2.41 -11.26
N ASP A 179 -12.86 2.14 -10.94
CA ASP A 179 -13.80 3.17 -10.52
C ASP A 179 -13.32 3.91 -9.26
N LEU A 180 -13.39 5.24 -9.33
CA LEU A 180 -13.05 6.17 -8.26
C LEU A 180 -14.21 7.15 -8.02
N PRO A 181 -14.36 7.68 -6.79
CA PRO A 181 -15.20 8.86 -6.58
C PRO A 181 -14.71 9.99 -7.48
N ARG A 182 -15.63 10.79 -8.01
CA ARG A 182 -15.28 12.02 -8.74
C ARG A 182 -14.38 12.88 -7.84
N PHE A 183 -13.23 13.30 -8.35
CA PHE A 183 -12.21 14.01 -7.58
C PHE A 183 -11.57 15.14 -8.39
N ALA A 184 -10.88 16.05 -7.67
CA ALA A 184 -10.03 17.09 -8.22
C ALA A 184 -8.80 17.27 -7.32
N ILE A 185 -7.67 17.65 -7.92
CA ILE A 185 -6.40 17.86 -7.21
C ILE A 185 -6.14 19.36 -7.16
N LEU A 186 -6.03 19.91 -5.96
CA LEU A 186 -5.55 21.27 -5.72
C LEU A 186 -4.07 21.22 -5.34
N ASP A 187 -3.22 21.50 -6.32
CA ASP A 187 -1.77 21.51 -6.16
C ASP A 187 -1.28 22.95 -5.94
N ARG A 188 -1.17 23.35 -4.68
CA ARG A 188 -0.75 24.72 -4.32
C ARG A 188 0.74 24.96 -4.51
N ASP A 189 1.51 23.89 -4.70
CA ASP A 189 2.96 23.96 -4.94
C ASP A 189 3.27 24.07 -6.45
N ALA A 190 2.26 23.98 -7.32
CA ALA A 190 2.43 24.11 -8.76
C ALA A 190 2.85 25.55 -9.14
N PRO A 191 3.78 25.71 -10.09
CA PRO A 191 4.32 27.03 -10.45
C PRO A 191 3.28 27.96 -11.09
N ASP A 192 2.21 27.39 -11.66
CA ASP A 192 1.11 28.07 -12.32
C ASP A 192 -0.16 28.19 -11.47
N PHE A 193 -0.07 27.84 -10.17
CA PHE A 193 -1.17 27.94 -9.22
C PHE A 193 -1.59 29.40 -9.01
N VAL A 194 -2.89 29.66 -9.14
CA VAL A 194 -3.51 30.97 -8.84
C VAL A 194 -4.74 30.73 -7.97
N GLU A 195 -4.68 31.10 -6.69
CA GLU A 195 -5.74 30.81 -5.71
C GLU A 195 -7.12 31.28 -6.19
N GLU A 196 -7.27 32.50 -6.71
CA GLU A 196 -8.57 33.02 -7.16
C GLU A 196 -9.16 32.32 -8.39
N ARG A 197 -8.31 31.61 -9.17
CA ARG A 197 -8.73 30.87 -10.37
C ARG A 197 -9.01 29.40 -10.03
N ASP A 198 -8.13 28.80 -9.25
CA ASP A 198 -8.07 27.36 -9.04
C ASP A 198 -8.86 26.92 -7.81
N PHE A 199 -9.19 27.85 -6.91
CA PHE A 199 -9.88 27.57 -5.66
C PHE A 199 -10.95 28.62 -5.34
N LEU A 200 -12.23 28.22 -5.41
CA LEU A 200 -13.34 29.04 -4.93
C LEU A 200 -14.08 28.30 -3.82
N GLU A 201 -14.22 28.95 -2.67
CA GLU A 201 -14.95 28.42 -1.51
C GLU A 201 -16.19 29.27 -1.23
N SER A 202 -17.34 28.60 -1.14
CA SER A 202 -18.60 29.14 -0.64
C SER A 202 -19.08 28.32 0.56
N ASP A 203 -20.21 28.68 1.16
CA ASP A 203 -20.67 28.06 2.42
C ASP A 203 -20.86 26.54 2.32
N ASP A 204 -21.54 26.06 1.26
CA ASP A 204 -21.86 24.63 1.07
C ASP A 204 -21.24 24.03 -0.20
N VAL A 205 -20.38 24.78 -0.89
CA VAL A 205 -19.82 24.41 -2.20
C VAL A 205 -18.35 24.82 -2.26
N VAL A 206 -17.52 23.98 -2.87
CA VAL A 206 -16.17 24.33 -3.29
C VAL A 206 -15.99 24.04 -4.78
N GLU A 207 -15.24 24.89 -5.46
CA GLU A 207 -14.81 24.68 -6.85
C GLU A 207 -13.30 24.58 -6.91
N ILE A 208 -12.81 23.48 -7.49
CA ILE A 208 -11.39 23.15 -7.60
C ILE A 208 -11.08 22.95 -9.09
N ASN A 209 -10.25 23.82 -9.67
CA ASN A 209 -9.92 23.81 -11.10
C ASN A 209 -11.17 23.72 -12.01
N GLY A 210 -12.23 24.46 -11.68
CA GLY A 210 -13.51 24.44 -12.41
C GLY A 210 -14.44 23.26 -12.08
N ILE A 211 -14.05 22.34 -11.20
CA ILE A 211 -14.88 21.21 -10.77
C ILE A 211 -15.56 21.54 -9.44
N THR A 212 -16.90 21.56 -9.45
CA THR A 212 -17.72 21.89 -8.29
C THR A 212 -18.05 20.67 -7.43
N PHE A 213 -17.84 20.77 -6.11
CA PHE A 213 -18.19 19.79 -5.08
C PHE A 213 -19.14 20.43 -4.06
N ASN A 214 -20.32 19.83 -3.90
CA ASN A 214 -21.25 20.20 -2.84
C ASN A 214 -20.91 19.43 -1.57
N LYS A 215 -21.09 20.05 -0.39
CA LYS A 215 -20.97 19.33 0.87
C LYS A 215 -22.10 18.27 0.98
N PRO A 216 -21.82 17.05 1.47
CA PRO A 216 -20.53 16.61 1.99
C PRO A 216 -19.53 16.20 0.93
N PHE A 217 -18.26 16.55 1.18
CA PHE A 217 -17.10 16.09 0.39
C PHE A 217 -15.92 15.79 1.31
N VAL A 218 -14.92 15.08 0.76
CA VAL A 218 -13.72 14.67 1.48
C VAL A 218 -12.51 15.45 0.97
N GLU A 219 -11.67 15.92 1.88
CA GLU A 219 -10.38 16.58 1.60
C GLU A 219 -9.24 15.73 2.17
N LYS A 220 -8.37 15.23 1.28
CA LYS A 220 -7.24 14.36 1.62
C LYS A 220 -5.92 15.05 1.29
N PRO A 221 -4.92 15.06 2.19
CA PRO A 221 -3.57 15.52 1.84
C PRO A 221 -3.02 14.71 0.65
N VAL A 222 -2.29 15.35 -0.26
CA VAL A 222 -1.64 14.64 -1.38
C VAL A 222 -0.67 13.56 -0.91
N SER A 223 -0.02 13.77 0.25
CA SER A 223 0.79 12.73 0.89
C SER A 223 -0.09 11.60 1.42
N ALA A 224 0.18 10.37 0.98
CA ALA A 224 -0.52 9.17 1.47
C ALA A 224 -0.11 8.81 2.92
N GLU A 225 1.06 9.28 3.37
CA GLU A 225 1.51 9.11 4.76
C GLU A 225 0.82 10.07 5.73
N ASP A 226 0.23 11.16 5.23
CA ASP A 226 -0.63 12.04 6.01
C ASP A 226 -2.07 11.50 6.06
N HIS A 227 -2.51 11.24 7.29
CA HIS A 227 -3.81 10.64 7.61
C HIS A 227 -4.81 11.68 8.12
N ASN A 228 -4.48 12.98 8.08
CA ASN A 228 -5.37 14.07 8.46
C ASN A 228 -6.39 14.33 7.33
N ILE A 229 -7.37 13.44 7.22
CA ILE A 229 -8.43 13.50 6.20
C ILE A 229 -9.64 14.19 6.79
N TYR A 230 -10.18 15.20 6.11
CA TYR A 230 -11.32 15.96 6.59
C TYR A 230 -12.56 15.68 5.75
N ILE A 231 -13.72 15.61 6.39
CA ILE A 231 -15.03 15.54 5.76
C ILE A 231 -15.78 16.80 6.15
N TYR A 232 -16.29 17.55 5.18
CA TYR A 232 -17.02 18.78 5.42
C TYR A 232 -18.51 18.53 5.31
N TYR A 233 -19.32 19.01 6.26
CA TYR A 233 -20.77 18.80 6.26
C TYR A 233 -21.53 20.02 5.76
N PRO A 234 -22.65 19.84 5.06
CA PRO A 234 -23.48 20.95 4.61
C PRO A 234 -24.12 21.66 5.80
N SER A 235 -24.41 22.94 5.62
CA SER A 235 -25.07 23.80 6.61
C SER A 235 -26.44 23.25 7.01
N SER A 236 -27.14 22.58 6.09
CA SER A 236 -28.40 21.87 6.36
C SER A 236 -28.27 20.74 7.39
N ALA A 237 -27.08 20.19 7.59
CA ALA A 237 -26.77 19.14 8.58
C ALA A 237 -26.09 19.70 9.84
N GLY A 238 -26.05 21.02 10.02
CA GLY A 238 -25.39 21.70 11.14
C GLY A 238 -23.97 22.17 10.84
N GLY A 239 -23.46 21.96 9.62
CA GLY A 239 -22.14 22.41 9.20
C GLY A 239 -20.99 21.70 9.92
N GLY A 240 -19.83 22.36 9.96
CA GLY A 240 -18.62 21.85 10.57
C GLY A 240 -17.90 20.80 9.72
N SER A 241 -16.96 20.09 10.37
CA SER A 241 -16.12 19.08 9.74
C SER A 241 -15.80 17.93 10.68
N GLN A 242 -15.70 16.72 10.11
CA GLN A 242 -15.11 15.57 10.77
C GLN A 242 -13.63 15.51 10.43
N ARG A 243 -12.76 15.50 11.45
CA ARG A 243 -11.30 15.44 11.28
C ARG A 243 -10.81 14.05 11.64
N LEU A 244 -10.46 13.26 10.63
CA LEU A 244 -9.89 11.93 10.82
C LEU A 244 -8.40 12.08 11.12
N PHE A 245 -7.88 11.18 11.94
CA PHE A 245 -6.46 11.11 12.25
C PHE A 245 -6.04 9.65 12.41
N ARG A 246 -4.74 9.41 12.30
CA ARG A 246 -4.19 8.09 12.57
C ARG A 246 -4.46 7.72 14.02
N LYS A 247 -5.17 6.61 14.25
CA LYS A 247 -5.36 6.06 15.59
C LYS A 247 -4.01 5.69 16.20
N VAL A 248 -3.63 6.39 17.25
CA VAL A 248 -2.44 6.11 18.06
C VAL A 248 -2.92 5.58 19.41
N ALA A 249 -2.24 4.55 19.94
CA ALA A 249 -2.64 3.90 21.18
C ALA A 249 -2.82 4.90 22.34
N GLU A 250 -2.01 5.97 22.38
CA GLU A 250 -2.06 7.04 23.38
C GLU A 250 -3.33 7.91 23.32
N ILE A 251 -3.95 8.05 22.14
CA ILE A 251 -5.18 8.86 21.93
C ILE A 251 -6.45 8.01 22.16
N GLY A 252 -6.29 6.73 22.52
CA GLY A 252 -7.37 5.82 22.87
C GLY A 252 -8.09 5.21 21.65
N SER A 253 -9.41 5.02 21.78
CA SER A 253 -10.20 4.29 20.77
C SER A 253 -10.62 5.14 19.57
N ARG A 254 -10.39 6.45 19.58
CA ARG A 254 -10.87 7.41 18.58
C ARG A 254 -10.04 7.36 17.29
N SER A 255 -10.70 7.57 16.16
CA SER A 255 -10.10 7.71 14.82
C SER A 255 -10.46 9.04 14.16
N SER A 256 -11.29 9.85 14.81
CA SER A 256 -11.71 11.15 14.34
C SER A 256 -12.28 12.00 15.48
N VAL A 257 -12.44 13.29 15.22
CA VAL A 257 -13.10 14.26 16.11
C VAL A 257 -13.91 15.25 15.29
N TYR A 258 -15.10 15.60 15.78
CA TYR A 258 -15.89 16.68 15.19
C TYR A 258 -15.27 18.03 15.50
N SER A 259 -15.32 18.95 14.53
CA SER A 259 -14.91 20.34 14.66
C SER A 259 -16.02 21.25 14.13
N PRO A 260 -16.34 22.36 14.80
CA PRO A 260 -17.30 23.33 14.27
C PRO A 260 -16.75 24.10 13.06
N GLU A 261 -15.45 23.99 12.77
CA GLU A 261 -14.84 24.65 11.63
C GLU A 261 -15.40 24.10 10.32
N SER A 262 -15.94 25.00 9.50
CA SER A 262 -16.56 24.68 8.21
C SER A 262 -15.70 25.11 7.03
N ARG A 263 -14.60 25.84 7.29
CA ARG A 263 -13.68 26.35 6.29
C ARG A 263 -12.58 25.35 5.94
N LEU A 264 -12.16 25.40 4.68
CA LEU A 264 -11.14 24.52 4.12
C LEU A 264 -9.73 24.89 4.57
N ARG A 265 -8.81 23.92 4.46
CA ARG A 265 -7.39 24.19 4.75
C ARG A 265 -6.80 25.06 3.65
N ARG A 266 -6.11 26.12 4.06
CA ARG A 266 -5.52 27.13 3.17
C ARG A 266 -4.04 26.90 2.84
N THR A 267 -3.39 25.95 3.52
CA THR A 267 -1.98 25.63 3.30
C THR A 267 -1.81 24.17 2.94
N GLY A 268 -0.89 23.86 2.02
CA GLY A 268 -0.64 22.52 1.51
C GLY A 268 -1.56 22.13 0.35
N SER A 269 -1.24 20.99 -0.26
CA SER A 269 -1.92 20.48 -1.45
C SER A 269 -2.85 19.30 -1.09
N TYR A 270 -4.03 19.25 -1.71
CA TYR A 270 -5.09 18.30 -1.35
C TYR A 270 -5.80 17.69 -2.55
N ILE A 271 -6.41 16.54 -2.33
CA ILE A 271 -7.41 15.92 -3.20
C ILE A 271 -8.79 16.15 -2.59
N TYR A 272 -9.69 16.70 -3.39
CA TYR A 272 -11.10 16.86 -3.06
C TYR A 272 -11.89 15.80 -3.80
N GLU A 273 -12.79 15.10 -3.13
CA GLU A 273 -13.62 14.07 -3.76
C GLU A 273 -15.04 14.06 -3.20
N ASN A 274 -15.98 13.57 -4.01
CA ASN A 274 -17.35 13.35 -3.57
C ASN A 274 -17.38 12.41 -2.35
N PHE A 275 -18.16 12.77 -1.33
CA PHE A 275 -18.47 11.84 -0.26
C PHE A 275 -19.38 10.73 -0.77
N MET A 276 -18.94 9.48 -0.63
CA MET A 276 -19.72 8.32 -1.06
C MET A 276 -20.60 7.83 0.11
N PRO A 277 -21.93 7.86 0.01
CA PRO A 277 -22.79 7.33 1.06
C PRO A 277 -22.60 5.82 1.16
N THR A 278 -22.26 5.36 2.37
CA THR A 278 -22.17 3.94 2.72
C THR A 278 -23.06 3.66 3.93
N ASP A 279 -23.28 2.38 4.27
CA ASP A 279 -24.01 1.96 5.47
C ASP A 279 -23.22 2.22 6.77
N GLY A 280 -22.26 3.16 6.76
CA GLY A 280 -21.38 3.42 7.88
C GLY A 280 -20.39 2.28 8.12
N THR A 281 -19.93 1.61 7.05
CA THR A 281 -18.83 0.63 7.11
C THR A 281 -17.85 0.80 5.95
N ASP A 282 -16.56 0.61 6.23
CA ASP A 282 -15.49 0.59 5.21
C ASP A 282 -15.10 -0.86 4.90
N VAL A 283 -15.10 -1.22 3.62
CA VAL A 283 -14.57 -2.53 3.18
C VAL A 283 -13.05 -2.44 3.04
N LYS A 284 -12.33 -3.12 3.92
CA LYS A 284 -10.86 -3.21 3.86
C LYS A 284 -10.44 -4.49 3.13
N VAL A 285 -10.15 -4.35 1.84
CA VAL A 285 -9.66 -5.47 1.03
C VAL A 285 -8.18 -5.71 1.33
N ARG A 286 -7.85 -6.95 1.72
CA ARG A 286 -6.47 -7.46 1.73
C ARG A 286 -6.37 -8.43 0.58
N ARG A 287 -5.56 -8.12 -0.43
CA ARG A 287 -5.39 -9.06 -1.53
C ARG A 287 -4.63 -10.27 -1.02
N GLY A 288 -5.27 -11.41 -1.23
CA GLY A 288 -4.81 -12.78 -1.07
C GLY A 288 -4.92 -13.46 -2.45
N ARG A 289 -3.86 -13.69 -3.23
CA ARG A 289 -3.96 -14.46 -4.48
C ARG A 289 -4.20 -15.88 -4.01
N ARG A 290 -5.45 -16.34 -4.09
CA ARG A 290 -5.79 -17.73 -3.84
C ARG A 290 -4.99 -18.60 -4.82
N GLY A 291 -4.33 -19.63 -4.30
CA GLY A 291 -3.88 -20.73 -5.15
C GLY A 291 -5.09 -21.37 -5.86
N PRO A 292 -4.86 -22.15 -6.93
CA PRO A 292 -5.94 -22.92 -7.54
C PRO A 292 -6.60 -23.80 -6.46
N PRO A 293 -7.93 -24.03 -6.54
CA PRO A 293 -8.59 -24.93 -5.60
C PRO A 293 -7.87 -26.27 -5.64
N ALA A 294 -7.52 -26.81 -4.47
CA ALA A 294 -7.05 -28.18 -4.36
C ALA A 294 -8.15 -29.06 -4.97
N THR A 295 -7.84 -29.69 -6.10
CA THR A 295 -8.65 -30.78 -6.64
C THR A 295 -8.63 -31.87 -5.58
N GLY A 296 -9.73 -32.02 -4.84
CA GLY A 296 -9.92 -33.15 -3.95
C GLY A 296 -9.86 -34.44 -4.77
N HIS A 297 -9.00 -35.36 -4.34
CA HIS A 297 -9.07 -36.76 -4.72
C HIS A 297 -10.24 -37.43 -4.02
#